data_AF-W4Q397-F1
#
_entry.id   AF-W4Q397-F1
#
_cell.length_a   1.000
_cell.length_b   1.000
_cell.length_c   1.000
_cell.angle_alpha   90.00
_cell.angle_beta   90.00
_cell.angle_gamma   90.00
#
_symmetry.space_group_name_H-M   'P 1'
#
loop_
_entity.id
_entity.type
_entity.pdbx_description
1 polymer ?
#
loop_
_entity_poly.entity_id
_entity_poly.type
_entity_poly.pdbx_seq_one_letter_code
_entity_poly.pdbx_strand_id
1 'polypeptide(L)'
;MPINLFKKKISQQDAAILLFQTLHDGIRKNITSDLELLHEYFSLPQNLSSNEEDLIRYDIFIAALALETQAIINLSPQDKNVINCLKDYILKNAGTEVNDYIRSYINIYYSYSKKGENPVSAVAQALYIKIKGRVNSNIKEIDPITTTVIESLLVSKSGTWKTIKNNFKIKK
;
A
#
# COMPACT_ATOMS: atom_id res chain seq x y z
N MET A 1 -14.35 10.34 21.56
CA MET A 1 -14.54 8.93 21.17
C MET A 1 -14.61 8.08 22.43
N PRO A 2 -15.60 7.20 22.61
CA PRO A 2 -15.65 6.34 23.78
C PRO A 2 -14.45 5.39 23.78
N ILE A 3 -13.77 5.28 24.92
CA ILE A 3 -12.67 4.34 25.13
C ILE A 3 -13.30 2.94 25.20
N ASN A 4 -13.08 2.12 24.18
CA ASN A 4 -13.58 0.76 24.15
C ASN A 4 -12.77 -0.08 25.16
N LEU A 5 -13.30 -0.21 26.39
CA LEU A 5 -12.64 -0.81 27.56
C LEU A 5 -12.32 -2.31 27.36
N PHE A 6 -12.93 -2.98 26.39
CA PHE A 6 -12.71 -4.40 26.10
C PHE A 6 -12.42 -4.64 24.62
N LYS A 7 -11.18 -4.35 24.21
CA LYS A 7 -10.71 -4.73 22.87
C LYS A 7 -10.80 -6.25 22.69
N LYS A 8 -11.47 -6.70 21.63
CA LYS A 8 -11.49 -8.12 21.24
C LYS A 8 -10.04 -8.60 21.03
N LYS A 9 -9.71 -9.77 21.58
CA LYS A 9 -8.39 -10.37 21.40
C LYS A 9 -8.34 -11.14 20.08
N ILE A 10 -7.30 -10.92 19.28
CA ILE A 10 -7.07 -11.62 18.00
C ILE A 10 -5.64 -12.19 17.96
N SER A 11 -5.40 -13.22 17.16
CA SER A 11 -4.04 -13.74 16.94
C SER A 11 -3.23 -12.82 16.01
N GLN A 12 -1.91 -13.02 15.94
CA GLN A 12 -1.06 -12.34 14.94
C GLN A 12 -1.47 -12.70 13.51
N GLN A 13 -1.87 -13.95 13.29
CA GLN A 13 -2.38 -14.42 12.00
C GLN A 13 -3.66 -13.68 11.60
N ASP A 14 -4.63 -13.56 12.52
CA ASP A 14 -5.87 -12.84 12.26
C ASP A 14 -5.61 -11.36 12.00
N ALA A 15 -4.68 -10.74 12.74
CA ALA A 15 -4.30 -9.35 12.54
C ALA A 15 -3.67 -9.11 11.15
N ALA A 16 -2.82 -10.04 10.68
CA ALA A 16 -2.23 -9.98 9.36
C ALA A 16 -3.28 -10.11 8.24
N ILE A 17 -4.20 -11.07 8.38
CA ILE A 17 -5.33 -11.26 7.45
C ILE A 17 -6.19 -10.01 7.42
N LEU A 18 -6.52 -9.46 8.60
CA LEU A 18 -7.35 -8.27 8.71
C LEU A 18 -6.68 -7.05 8.07
N LEU A 19 -5.36 -6.88 8.22
CA LEU A 19 -4.59 -5.83 7.55
C LEU A 19 -4.71 -5.94 6.04
N PHE A 20 -4.43 -7.12 5.49
CA PHE A 20 -4.52 -7.37 4.06
C PHE A 20 -5.93 -7.08 3.52
N GLN A 21 -6.96 -7.64 4.17
CA GLN A 21 -8.35 -7.51 3.73
C GLN A 21 -8.86 -6.07 3.85
N THR A 22 -8.60 -5.41 4.98
CA THR A 22 -9.06 -4.02 5.20
C THR A 22 -8.47 -3.08 4.16
N LEU A 23 -7.18 -3.24 3.86
CA LEU A 23 -6.51 -2.41 2.86
C LEU A 23 -7.03 -2.71 1.44
N HIS A 24 -7.17 -3.99 1.10
CA HIS A 24 -7.68 -4.44 -0.19
C HIS A 24 -9.11 -3.92 -0.44
N ASP A 25 -10.00 -4.08 0.54
CA ASP A 25 -11.39 -3.62 0.45
C ASP A 25 -11.49 -2.10 0.43
N GLY A 26 -10.64 -1.40 1.20
CA GLY A 26 -10.56 0.05 1.19
C GLY A 26 -10.18 0.61 -0.18
N ILE A 27 -9.23 -0.03 -0.86
CA ILE A 27 -8.83 0.36 -2.22
C ILE A 27 -9.91 -0.02 -3.23
N ARG A 28 -10.49 -1.21 -3.13
CA ARG A 28 -11.59 -1.63 -4.01
C ARG A 28 -12.79 -0.67 -3.95
N LYS A 29 -13.13 -0.16 -2.77
CA LYS A 29 -14.25 0.79 -2.60
C LYS A 29 -13.98 2.17 -3.19
N ASN A 30 -12.72 2.61 -3.18
CA ASN A 30 -12.33 3.94 -3.61
C ASN A 30 -11.75 3.98 -5.03
N ILE A 31 -11.72 2.83 -5.73
CA ILE A 31 -10.99 2.73 -7.01
C ILE A 31 -11.55 3.67 -8.07
N THR A 32 -12.86 3.92 -8.10
CA THR A 32 -13.47 4.85 -9.07
C THR A 32 -12.93 6.26 -8.87
N SER A 33 -12.98 6.79 -7.64
CA SER A 33 -12.44 8.12 -7.33
C SER A 33 -10.92 8.17 -7.48
N ASP A 34 -10.22 7.09 -7.13
CA ASP A 34 -8.76 7.02 -7.29
C ASP A 34 -8.41 7.05 -8.80
N LEU A 35 -9.14 6.35 -9.65
CA LEU A 35 -8.96 6.38 -11.12
C LEU A 35 -9.33 7.73 -11.71
N GLU A 36 -10.42 8.37 -11.29
CA GLU A 36 -10.80 9.72 -11.72
C GLU A 36 -9.66 10.72 -11.48
N LEU A 37 -9.08 10.71 -10.27
CA LEU A 37 -7.90 11.51 -9.95
C LEU A 37 -6.71 11.13 -10.85
N LEU A 38 -6.45 9.84 -11.05
CA LEU A 38 -5.36 9.43 -11.94
C LEU A 38 -5.60 9.89 -13.39
N HIS A 39 -6.81 9.81 -13.93
CA HIS A 39 -7.13 10.30 -15.27
C HIS A 39 -6.88 11.80 -15.41
N GLU A 40 -7.27 12.59 -14.40
CA GLU A 40 -7.09 14.04 -14.38
C GLU A 40 -5.60 14.43 -14.45
N TYR A 41 -4.74 13.75 -13.69
CA TYR A 41 -3.34 14.17 -13.52
C TYR A 41 -2.33 13.39 -14.38
N PHE A 42 -2.59 12.12 -14.72
CA PHE A 42 -1.64 11.29 -15.47
C PHE A 42 -1.82 11.34 -16.99
N SER A 43 -2.84 12.05 -17.50
CA SER A 43 -3.23 11.97 -18.91
C SER A 43 -3.44 10.51 -19.36
N LEU A 44 -4.01 9.67 -18.48
CA LEU A 44 -4.33 8.29 -18.83
C LEU A 44 -5.40 8.29 -19.94
N PRO A 45 -5.39 7.30 -20.86
CA PRO A 45 -6.42 7.16 -21.86
C PRO A 45 -7.78 7.11 -21.18
N GLN A 46 -8.78 7.87 -21.66
CA GLN A 46 -10.11 7.88 -21.02
C GLN A 46 -10.81 6.52 -20.99
N ASN A 47 -10.35 5.58 -21.82
CA ASN A 47 -10.88 4.22 -21.92
C ASN A 47 -9.78 3.21 -21.60
N LEU A 48 -9.35 3.14 -20.33
CA LEU A 48 -8.58 2.00 -19.87
C LEU A 48 -9.42 0.73 -20.00
N SER A 49 -8.81 -0.37 -20.41
CA SER A 49 -9.47 -1.67 -20.34
C SER A 49 -9.66 -2.08 -18.88
N SER A 50 -10.67 -2.91 -18.59
CA SER A 50 -10.90 -3.41 -17.23
C SER A 50 -9.68 -4.13 -16.64
N ASN A 51 -8.88 -4.79 -17.50
CA ASN A 51 -7.63 -5.41 -17.09
C ASN A 51 -6.58 -4.39 -16.64
N GLU A 52 -6.48 -3.23 -17.29
CA GLU A 52 -5.54 -2.18 -16.90
C GLU A 52 -5.95 -1.49 -15.60
N GLU A 53 -7.25 -1.24 -15.42
CA GLU A 53 -7.79 -0.72 -14.16
C GLU A 53 -7.51 -1.67 -12.99
N ASP A 54 -7.72 -2.98 -13.19
CA ASP A 54 -7.42 -4.00 -12.20
C ASP A 54 -5.93 -4.03 -11.84
N LEU A 55 -5.03 -3.86 -12.82
CA LEU A 55 -3.59 -3.80 -12.60
C LEU A 55 -3.17 -2.53 -11.84
N ILE A 56 -3.75 -1.37 -12.17
CA ILE A 56 -3.50 -0.11 -11.45
C ILE A 56 -3.99 -0.23 -10.00
N ARG A 57 -5.20 -0.75 -9.80
CA ARG A 57 -5.74 -1.04 -8.45
C ARG A 57 -4.78 -1.91 -7.66
N TYR A 58 -4.23 -2.93 -8.30
CA TYR A 58 -3.31 -3.85 -7.67
C TYR A 58 -1.97 -3.21 -7.32
N ASP A 59 -1.44 -2.35 -8.18
CA ASP A 59 -0.20 -1.61 -7.93
C ASP A 59 -0.35 -0.64 -6.76
N ILE A 60 -1.49 0.08 -6.66
CA ILE A 60 -1.82 0.94 -5.52
C ILE A 60 -1.89 0.11 -4.23
N PHE A 61 -2.56 -1.05 -4.27
CA PHE A 61 -2.69 -1.95 -3.12
C PHE A 61 -1.34 -2.44 -2.61
N ILE A 62 -0.47 -2.90 -3.51
CA ILE A 62 0.87 -3.36 -3.14
C ILE A 62 1.69 -2.22 -2.53
N ALA A 63 1.66 -1.03 -3.13
CA ALA A 63 2.40 0.13 -2.63
C ALA A 63 1.93 0.53 -1.21
N ALA A 64 0.63 0.59 -0.99
CA ALA A 64 0.06 0.88 0.33
C ALA A 64 0.40 -0.22 1.36
N LEU A 65 0.36 -1.49 0.95
CA LEU A 65 0.69 -2.62 1.84
C LEU A 65 2.18 -2.63 2.23
N ALA A 66 3.05 -2.24 1.31
CA ALA A 66 4.48 -2.05 1.58
C ALA A 66 4.70 -0.93 2.62
N LEU A 67 4.01 0.20 2.49
CA LEU A 67 4.06 1.29 3.47
C LEU A 67 3.58 0.86 4.86
N GLU A 68 2.45 0.13 4.95
CA GLU A 68 1.94 -0.40 6.21
C GLU A 68 2.90 -1.41 6.85
N THR A 69 3.45 -2.34 6.04
CA THR A 69 4.44 -3.32 6.49
C THR A 69 5.65 -2.62 7.10
N GLN A 70 6.13 -1.59 6.43
CA GLN A 70 7.28 -0.82 6.89
C GLN A 70 6.98 0.02 8.13
N ALA A 71 5.76 0.59 8.22
CA ALA A 71 5.30 1.27 9.42
C ALA A 71 5.27 0.32 10.63
N ILE A 72 4.89 -0.95 10.44
CA ILE A 72 4.96 -1.96 11.50
C ILE A 72 6.42 -2.19 11.93
N ILE A 73 7.34 -2.37 10.97
CA ILE A 73 8.77 -2.58 11.27
C ILE A 73 9.34 -1.43 12.12
N ASN A 74 9.04 -0.19 11.74
CA ASN A 74 9.68 0.99 12.32
C ASN A 74 8.98 1.47 13.60
N LEU A 75 7.64 1.47 13.63
CA LEU A 75 6.85 2.09 14.69
C LEU A 75 6.24 1.07 15.66
N SER A 76 6.28 -0.22 15.32
CA SER A 76 5.78 -1.29 16.18
C SER A 76 6.67 -2.55 16.10
N PRO A 77 7.97 -2.47 16.43
CA PRO A 77 8.88 -3.62 16.34
C PRO A 77 8.42 -4.86 17.12
N GLN A 78 7.66 -4.67 18.19
CA GLN A 78 7.05 -5.74 18.98
C GLN A 78 6.02 -6.58 18.21
N ASP A 79 5.51 -6.05 17.09
CA ASP A 79 4.48 -6.67 16.25
C ASP A 79 5.11 -7.32 14.99
N LYS A 80 6.45 -7.45 14.92
CA LYS A 80 7.17 -7.97 13.75
C LYS A 80 6.70 -9.35 13.28
N ASN A 81 6.21 -10.21 14.18
CA ASN A 81 5.67 -11.52 13.81
C ASN A 81 4.42 -11.42 12.92
N VAL A 82 3.65 -10.34 13.02
CA VAL A 82 2.49 -10.09 12.13
C VAL A 82 2.95 -9.96 10.67
N ILE A 83 4.17 -9.46 10.43
CA ILE A 83 4.74 -9.36 9.09
C ILE A 83 5.05 -10.75 8.53
N ASN A 84 5.55 -11.66 9.38
CA ASN A 84 5.78 -13.05 8.95
C ASN A 84 4.44 -13.73 8.61
N CYS A 85 3.42 -13.57 9.46
CA CYS A 85 2.07 -14.05 9.18
C CYS A 85 1.48 -13.46 7.88
N LEU A 86 1.73 -12.17 7.62
CA LEU A 86 1.29 -11.48 6.41
C LEU A 86 1.99 -12.06 5.17
N LYS A 87 3.31 -12.24 5.24
CA LYS A 87 4.08 -12.87 4.16
C LYS A 87 3.58 -14.27 3.86
N ASP A 88 3.39 -15.10 4.88
CA ASP A 88 2.91 -16.48 4.72
C ASP A 88 1.51 -16.50 4.11
N TYR A 89 0.64 -15.59 4.56
CA TYR A 89 -0.70 -15.42 3.99
C TYR A 89 -0.65 -15.02 2.50
N ILE A 90 0.19 -14.07 2.13
CA ILE A 90 0.35 -13.62 0.73
C ILE A 90 0.89 -14.74 -0.14
N LEU A 91 1.96 -15.42 0.30
CA LEU A 91 2.53 -16.54 -0.45
C LEU A 91 1.51 -17.65 -0.70
N LYS A 92 0.66 -17.94 0.30
CA LYS A 92 -0.38 -18.97 0.18
C LYS A 92 -1.53 -18.58 -0.75
N ASN A 93 -1.93 -17.31 -0.78
CA ASN A 93 -3.17 -16.89 -1.46
C ASN A 93 -2.95 -16.10 -2.76
N ALA A 94 -1.80 -15.46 -2.92
CA ALA A 94 -1.49 -14.57 -4.04
C ALA A 94 -0.20 -14.96 -4.78
N GLY A 95 0.59 -15.89 -4.23
CA GLY A 95 1.80 -16.42 -4.85
C GLY A 95 3.07 -15.61 -4.59
N THR A 96 4.17 -16.05 -5.18
CA THR A 96 5.52 -15.50 -4.97
C THR A 96 5.71 -14.13 -5.61
N GLU A 97 5.16 -13.92 -6.81
CA GLU A 97 5.31 -12.67 -7.57
C GLU A 97 4.83 -11.45 -6.77
N VAL A 98 3.69 -11.59 -6.10
CA VAL A 98 3.08 -10.54 -5.29
C VAL A 98 3.95 -10.20 -4.09
N ASN A 99 4.46 -11.23 -3.42
CA ASN A 99 5.40 -11.04 -2.32
C ASN A 99 6.70 -10.35 -2.78
N ASP A 100 7.21 -10.66 -3.97
CA ASP A 100 8.41 -10.02 -4.51
C ASP A 100 8.16 -8.57 -4.92
N TYR A 101 6.97 -8.26 -5.43
CA TYR A 101 6.54 -6.89 -5.70
C TYR A 101 6.45 -6.06 -4.40
N ILE A 102 5.91 -6.62 -3.32
CA ILE A 102 5.88 -5.93 -2.02
C ILE A 102 7.30 -5.67 -1.52
N ARG A 103 8.20 -6.66 -1.65
CA ARG A 103 9.62 -6.50 -1.28
C ARG A 103 10.30 -5.41 -2.08
N SER A 104 10.01 -5.25 -3.37
CA SER A 104 10.62 -4.20 -4.18
C SER A 104 10.28 -2.80 -3.65
N TYR A 105 9.01 -2.55 -3.32
CA TYR A 105 8.59 -1.28 -2.72
C TYR A 105 9.16 -1.06 -1.31
N ILE A 106 9.25 -2.12 -0.48
CA ILE A 106 9.92 -2.04 0.82
C ILE A 106 11.41 -1.67 0.66
N ASN A 107 12.09 -2.24 -0.33
CA ASN A 107 13.49 -1.93 -0.62
C ASN A 107 13.66 -0.48 -1.12
N ILE A 108 12.74 0.02 -1.95
CA ILE A 108 12.70 1.42 -2.38
C ILE A 108 12.55 2.34 -1.16
N TYR A 109 11.55 2.07 -0.31
CA TYR A 109 11.34 2.81 0.93
C TYR A 109 12.62 2.89 1.77
N TYR A 110 13.26 1.75 1.99
CA TYR A 110 14.44 1.65 2.86
C TYR A 110 15.66 2.38 2.27
N SER A 111 15.86 2.27 0.96
CA SER A 111 16.96 2.93 0.26
C SER A 111 16.88 4.45 0.34
N TYR A 112 15.66 5.00 0.27
CA TYR A 112 15.43 6.45 0.37
C TYR A 112 15.43 6.94 1.82
N SER A 113 14.84 6.17 2.74
CA SER A 113 14.94 6.44 4.19
C SER A 113 16.38 6.56 4.65
N LYS A 114 17.27 5.69 4.17
CA LYS A 114 18.71 5.72 4.49
C LYS A 114 19.42 6.99 4.02
N LYS A 115 18.92 7.63 2.98
CA LYS A 115 19.46 8.89 2.42
C LYS A 115 18.87 10.13 3.08
N GLY A 116 17.96 9.97 4.04
CA GLY A 116 17.23 11.09 4.66
C GLY A 116 16.11 11.66 3.77
N GLU A 117 15.76 10.96 2.70
CA GLU A 117 14.69 11.38 1.77
C GLU A 117 13.32 10.87 2.25
N ASN A 118 12.24 11.54 1.82
CA ASN A 118 10.88 11.11 2.17
C ASN A 118 10.55 9.77 1.50
N PRO A 119 10.36 8.69 2.26
CA PRO A 119 10.17 7.37 1.67
C PRO A 119 8.76 7.17 1.11
N VAL A 120 7.77 7.98 1.51
CA VAL A 120 6.44 7.98 0.86
C VAL A 120 6.58 8.53 -0.56
N SER A 121 7.34 9.62 -0.73
CA SER A 121 7.64 10.19 -2.04
C SER A 121 8.36 9.19 -2.95
N ALA A 122 9.29 8.42 -2.41
CA ALA A 122 9.99 7.37 -3.16
C ALA A 122 9.04 6.27 -3.68
N VAL A 123 8.15 5.80 -2.81
CA VAL A 123 7.13 4.80 -3.20
C VAL A 123 6.15 5.38 -4.21
N ALA A 124 5.75 6.65 -4.05
CA ALA A 124 4.89 7.36 -4.98
C ALA A 124 5.52 7.52 -6.37
N GLN A 125 6.81 7.88 -6.44
CA GLN A 125 7.55 7.96 -7.71
C GLN A 125 7.68 6.59 -8.38
N ALA A 126 7.96 5.54 -7.62
CA ALA A 126 8.00 4.18 -8.17
C ALA A 126 6.63 3.75 -8.72
N LEU A 127 5.55 4.07 -8.01
CA LEU A 127 4.19 3.81 -8.44
C LEU A 127 3.81 4.62 -9.69
N TYR A 128 4.22 5.90 -9.75
CA TYR A 128 4.07 6.76 -10.94
C TYR A 128 4.70 6.11 -12.17
N ILE A 129 5.99 5.75 -12.07
CA ILE A 129 6.75 5.15 -13.18
C ILE A 129 6.05 3.89 -13.67
N LYS A 130 5.51 3.09 -12.74
CA LYS A 130 4.84 1.85 -13.07
C LYS A 130 3.50 2.06 -13.75
N ILE A 131 2.64 2.93 -13.22
CA ILE A 131 1.34 3.25 -13.81
C ILE A 131 1.53 3.90 -15.18
N LYS A 132 2.37 4.94 -15.26
CA LYS A 132 2.61 5.67 -16.51
C LYS A 132 3.34 4.81 -17.52
N GLY A 133 4.22 3.90 -17.08
CA GLY A 133 5.00 3.01 -17.95
C GLY A 133 4.12 2.00 -18.70
N ARG A 134 2.91 1.72 -18.18
CA ARG A 134 1.89 0.91 -18.87
C ARG A 134 1.28 1.64 -20.06
N VAL A 135 1.18 2.97 -19.98
CA VAL A 135 0.54 3.82 -21.00
C VAL A 135 1.56 4.41 -21.97
N ASN A 136 2.73 4.81 -21.47
CA ASN A 136 3.78 5.42 -22.25
C ASN A 136 5.15 4.90 -21.77
N SER A 137 5.81 4.12 -22.63
CA SER A 137 7.11 3.49 -22.35
C SER A 137 8.28 4.48 -22.29
N ASN A 138 8.10 5.74 -22.70
CA ASN A 138 9.14 6.77 -22.72
C ASN A 138 8.91 7.84 -21.63
N ILE A 139 8.91 7.43 -20.36
CA ILE A 139 8.89 8.38 -19.24
C ILE A 139 10.26 9.06 -19.16
N LYS A 140 10.34 10.29 -19.68
CA LYS A 140 11.57 11.09 -19.64
C LYS A 140 11.69 11.93 -18.37
N GLU A 141 10.56 12.34 -17.79
CA GLU A 141 10.51 13.20 -16.60
C GLU A 141 9.38 12.77 -15.66
N ILE A 142 9.68 12.84 -14.35
CA ILE A 142 8.69 12.64 -13.28
C ILE A 142 8.01 13.97 -13.06
N ASP A 143 6.70 14.04 -13.33
CA ASP A 143 5.92 15.22 -13.05
C ASP A 143 5.70 15.37 -11.53
N PRO A 144 6.16 16.48 -10.91
CA PRO A 144 6.02 16.68 -9.47
C PRO A 144 4.57 16.73 -9.01
N ILE A 145 3.67 17.33 -9.80
CA ILE A 145 2.25 17.46 -9.45
C ILE A 145 1.62 16.08 -9.37
N THR A 146 1.82 15.27 -10.41
CA THR A 146 1.34 13.89 -10.44
C THR A 146 1.89 13.06 -9.29
N THR A 147 3.18 13.25 -8.94
CA THR A 147 3.79 12.55 -7.80
C THR A 147 3.11 12.92 -6.49
N THR A 148 2.82 14.20 -6.24
CA THR A 148 2.09 14.66 -5.04
C THR A 148 0.66 14.09 -4.97
N VAL A 149 0.00 13.91 -6.11
CA VAL A 149 -1.33 13.27 -6.15
C VAL A 149 -1.23 11.81 -5.70
N ILE A 150 -0.24 11.06 -6.18
CA ILE A 150 -0.02 9.67 -5.73
C ILE A 150 0.38 9.61 -4.26
N GLU A 151 1.24 10.52 -3.80
CA GLU A 151 1.59 10.62 -2.39
C GLU A 151 0.33 10.81 -1.54
N SER A 152 -0.54 11.74 -1.92
CA SER A 152 -1.82 12.01 -1.24
C SER A 152 -2.72 10.77 -1.25
N LEU A 153 -2.78 10.06 -2.37
CA LEU A 153 -3.51 8.81 -2.52
C LEU A 153 -2.95 7.75 -1.55
N LEU A 154 -1.64 7.52 -1.52
CA LEU A 154 -0.99 6.54 -0.64
C LEU A 154 -1.13 6.90 0.85
N VAL A 155 -1.02 8.19 1.19
CA VAL A 155 -1.25 8.69 2.55
C VAL A 155 -2.70 8.44 2.98
N SER A 156 -3.68 8.61 2.07
CA SER A 156 -5.09 8.32 2.37
C SER A 156 -5.36 6.84 2.68
N LYS A 157 -4.52 5.92 2.19
CA LYS A 157 -4.62 4.48 2.47
C LYS A 157 -3.78 4.04 3.69
N SER A 158 -3.01 4.95 4.26
CA SER A 158 -2.15 4.69 5.42
C SER A 158 -2.90 4.81 6.74
N GLY A 159 -2.38 4.17 7.79
CA GLY A 159 -2.98 4.15 9.13
C GLY A 159 -3.91 2.97 9.38
N THR A 160 -3.99 2.00 8.44
CA THR A 160 -4.78 0.78 8.61
C THR A 160 -4.29 -0.02 9.80
N TRP A 161 -2.97 -0.17 9.97
CA TRP A 161 -2.41 -0.87 11.13
C TRP A 161 -2.74 -0.19 12.46
N LYS A 162 -2.66 1.14 12.51
CA LYS A 162 -3.03 1.93 13.70
C LYS A 162 -4.49 1.69 14.08
N THR A 163 -5.37 1.64 13.09
CA THR A 163 -6.80 1.36 13.29
C THR A 163 -7.03 -0.04 13.87
N ILE A 164 -6.34 -1.06 13.34
CA ILE A 164 -6.40 -2.43 13.89
C ILE A 164 -5.93 -2.46 15.34
N LYS A 165 -4.80 -1.83 15.67
CA LYS A 165 -4.29 -1.75 17.05
C LYS A 165 -5.20 -0.98 18.00
N ASN A 166 -5.94 -0.01 17.49
CA ASN A 166 -6.92 0.73 18.28
C ASN A 166 -8.16 -0.12 18.59
N ASN A 167 -8.55 -1.01 17.68
CA ASN A 167 -9.78 -1.80 17.82
C ASN A 167 -9.55 -3.17 18.48
N PHE A 168 -8.35 -3.74 18.38
CA PHE A 168 -8.05 -5.10 18.83
C PHE A 168 -6.85 -5.18 19.78
N LYS A 169 -6.85 -6.22 20.62
CA LYS A 169 -5.69 -6.62 21.42
C LYS A 169 -5.03 -7.84 20.76
N ILE A 170 -3.81 -7.68 20.27
CA ILE A 170 -3.10 -8.75 19.56
C ILE A 170 -2.42 -9.66 20.58
N LYS A 171 -2.72 -10.96 20.50
CA LYS A 171 -2.05 -11.99 21.31
C LYS A 171 -0.67 -12.24 20.71
N LYS A 172 0.36 -12.25 21.57
CA LYS A 172 1.72 -12.61 21.17
C LYS A 172 1.87 -14.11 21.02
#